data_AF-A0A9N9KFJ6-F1
#
_entry.id   AF-A0A9N9KFJ6-F1
#
_cell.length_a   1.000
_cell.length_b   1.000
_cell.length_c   1.000
_cell.angle_alpha   90.00
_cell.angle_beta   90.00
_cell.angle_gamma   90.00
#
_symmetry.space_group_name_H-M   'P 1'
#
loop_
_entity.id
_entity.type
_entity.pdbx_description
1 polymer ?
#
loop_
_entity_poly.entity_id
_entity_poly.type
_entity_poly.pdbx_seq_one_letter_code
_entity_poly.pdbx_strand_id
1 'polypeptide(L)'
;MPNTRQPEELPYPRPPTLQLVNCTLTAIPPCNISLTATENEIYRQLDSNIFSISTPIDIEIFAYLTNNHPNRPFISYLLKGLRDGFRFNFSGQRT
;
A
#
# COMPACT_ATOMS: atom_id res chain seq x y z
N MET A 1 1.67 -62.17 -15.61
CA MET A 1 1.41 -60.74 -15.89
C MET A 1 2.07 -59.94 -14.77
N PRO A 2 3.18 -59.24 -15.02
CA PRO A 2 3.82 -58.43 -13.99
C PRO A 2 3.00 -57.16 -13.75
N ASN A 3 2.69 -56.91 -12.48
CA ASN A 3 1.89 -55.79 -12.02
C ASN A 3 2.80 -54.56 -11.91
N THR A 4 2.82 -53.72 -12.94
CA THR A 4 3.61 -52.48 -12.97
C THR A 4 2.95 -51.44 -12.06
N ARG A 5 3.37 -51.39 -10.79
CA ARG A 5 3.01 -50.27 -9.91
C ARG A 5 3.72 -49.01 -10.42
N GLN A 6 2.94 -48.06 -10.91
CA GLN A 6 3.42 -46.70 -11.18
C GLN A 6 3.89 -46.10 -9.84
N PRO A 7 5.05 -45.43 -9.79
CA PRO A 7 5.48 -44.75 -8.58
C PRO A 7 4.47 -43.63 -8.25
N GLU A 8 3.92 -43.64 -7.04
CA GLU A 8 3.15 -42.52 -6.49
C GLU A 8 4.07 -41.29 -6.47
N GLU A 9 3.78 -40.30 -7.32
CA GLU A 9 4.41 -39.00 -7.25
C GLU A 9 4.09 -38.39 -5.88
N LEU A 10 5.08 -38.38 -4.98
CA LEU A 10 4.97 -37.69 -3.72
C LEU A 10 4.67 -36.20 -4.02
N PRO A 11 3.65 -35.59 -3.38
CA PRO A 11 3.30 -34.21 -3.65
C PRO A 11 4.48 -33.33 -3.26
N TYR A 12 5.18 -32.78 -4.26
CA TYR A 12 6.24 -31.82 -4.02
C TYR A 12 5.66 -30.67 -3.20
N PRO A 13 6.30 -30.29 -2.08
CA PRO A 13 5.83 -29.16 -1.30
C PRO A 13 5.85 -27.92 -2.20
N ARG A 14 4.67 -27.30 -2.36
CA ARG A 14 4.56 -26.06 -3.12
C ARG A 14 5.48 -25.00 -2.48
N PRO A 15 6.09 -24.11 -3.29
CA PRO A 15 6.87 -23.01 -2.75
C PRO A 15 6.05 -22.22 -1.73
N PRO A 16 6.68 -21.74 -0.63
CA PRO A 16 5.98 -20.95 0.36
C PRO A 16 5.43 -19.67 -0.27
N THR A 17 4.13 -19.44 -0.09
CA THR A 17 3.48 -18.22 -0.54
C THR A 17 3.83 -17.08 0.40
N LEU A 18 4.45 -16.02 -0.13
CA LEU A 18 4.73 -14.81 0.66
C LEU A 18 3.46 -13.97 0.76
N GLN A 19 2.65 -14.22 1.81
CA GLN A 19 1.34 -13.58 2.00
C GLN A 19 1.39 -12.06 1.92
N LEU A 20 2.47 -11.42 2.38
CA LEU A 20 2.65 -9.97 2.33
C LEU A 20 2.61 -9.42 0.90
N VAL A 21 3.20 -10.13 -0.07
CA VAL A 21 3.15 -9.74 -1.49
C VAL A 21 1.72 -9.85 -2.00
N ASN A 22 1.00 -10.91 -1.63
CA ASN A 22 -0.40 -11.04 -2.02
C ASN A 22 -1.26 -9.92 -1.45
N CYS A 23 -1.00 -9.50 -0.21
CA CYS A 23 -1.68 -8.35 0.40
C CYS A 23 -1.44 -7.05 -0.38
N THR A 24 -0.21 -6.77 -0.83
CA THR A 24 0.06 -5.55 -1.63
C THR A 24 -0.53 -5.63 -3.03
N LEU A 25 -0.59 -6.83 -3.63
CA LEU A 25 -1.21 -7.04 -4.94
C LEU A 25 -2.71 -6.76 -4.93
N THR A 26 -3.41 -7.04 -3.83
CA THR A 26 -4.86 -6.89 -3.72
C THR A 26 -5.29 -5.71 -2.86
N ALA A 27 -4.34 -4.96 -2.29
CA ALA A 27 -4.63 -3.80 -1.45
C ALA A 27 -5.47 -2.76 -2.20
N ILE A 28 -6.61 -2.40 -1.63
CA ILE A 28 -7.44 -1.31 -2.11
C ILE A 28 -7.06 -0.06 -1.32
N PRO A 29 -6.58 1.03 -1.96
CA PRO A 29 -6.26 2.24 -1.25
C PRO A 29 -7.53 2.87 -0.65
N PRO A 30 -7.41 3.58 0.48
CA PRO A 30 -8.55 4.31 1.04
C PRO A 30 -9.09 5.35 0.04
N CYS A 31 -10.41 5.60 0.11
CA CYS A 31 -11.07 6.60 -0.74
C CYS A 31 -10.40 7.98 -0.57
N ASN A 32 -10.15 8.70 -1.67
CA ASN A 32 -9.56 10.02 -1.63
C ASN A 32 -10.65 11.06 -1.32
N ILE A 33 -10.79 11.44 -0.04
CA ILE A 33 -11.76 12.42 0.42
C ILE A 33 -11.08 13.79 0.48
N SER A 34 -11.68 14.84 -0.06
CA SER A 34 -11.15 16.22 0.06
C SER A 34 -11.17 16.71 1.51
N LEU A 35 -10.26 17.63 1.86
CA LEU A 35 -10.33 18.30 3.16
C LEU A 35 -11.64 19.10 3.26
N THR A 36 -12.33 18.96 4.38
CA THR A 36 -13.44 19.84 4.76
C THR A 36 -12.94 21.27 4.95
N ALA A 37 -13.85 22.25 4.95
CA ALA A 37 -13.48 23.65 5.19
C ALA A 37 -12.76 23.82 6.54
N THR A 38 -13.22 23.14 7.58
CA THR A 38 -12.61 23.15 8.92
C THR A 38 -11.21 22.55 8.92
N GLU A 39 -11.00 21.39 8.28
CA GLU A 39 -9.67 20.78 8.21
C GLU A 39 -8.69 21.66 7.44
N ASN A 40 -9.13 22.32 6.35
CA ASN A 40 -8.30 23.26 5.62
C ASN A 40 -7.89 24.45 6.49
N GLU A 41 -8.79 24.96 7.32
CA GLU A 41 -8.50 26.06 8.22
C GLU A 41 -7.48 25.65 9.29
N ILE A 42 -7.67 24.48 9.91
CA ILE A 42 -6.69 23.91 10.86
C ILE A 42 -5.33 23.75 10.17
N TYR A 43 -5.30 23.16 8.97
CA TYR A 43 -4.07 22.93 8.22
C TYR A 43 -3.30 24.23 7.93
N ARG A 44 -4.00 25.33 7.63
CA ARG A 44 -3.39 26.65 7.39
C ARG A 44 -2.80 27.28 8.66
N GLN A 45 -3.30 26.90 9.82
CA GLN A 45 -2.85 27.42 11.11
C GLN A 45 -1.71 26.59 11.73
N LEU A 46 -1.39 25.42 11.16
CA LEU A 46 -0.28 24.59 11.64
C LEU A 46 1.08 25.27 11.39
N ASP A 47 1.93 25.26 12.41
CA ASP A 47 3.33 25.66 12.25
C ASP A 47 4.07 24.63 11.41
N SER A 48 4.51 25.02 10.23
CA SER A 48 5.21 24.15 9.28
C SER A 48 6.58 23.69 9.77
N ASN A 49 7.18 24.33 10.78
CA ASN A 49 8.44 23.88 11.38
C ASN A 49 8.23 22.69 12.32
N ILE A 50 7.05 22.60 12.92
CA ILE A 50 6.68 21.51 13.83
C ILE A 50 5.99 20.39 13.03
N PHE A 51 5.08 20.76 12.15
CA PHE A 51 4.27 19.85 11.35
C PHE A 51 4.70 19.87 9.88
N SER A 52 5.94 19.47 9.62
CA SER A 52 6.45 19.26 8.27
C SER A 52 6.29 17.79 7.85
N ILE A 53 5.76 17.56 6.66
CA ILE A 53 5.77 16.22 6.05
C ILE A 53 7.18 15.97 5.53
N SER A 54 7.92 15.13 6.24
CA SER A 54 9.24 14.67 5.79
C SER A 54 9.29 13.15 5.86
N THR A 55 9.98 12.55 4.90
CA THR A 55 10.22 11.11 4.86
C THR A 55 11.68 10.86 4.50
N PRO A 56 12.34 9.88 5.13
CA PRO A 56 13.68 9.47 4.75
C PRO A 56 13.68 8.67 3.43
N ILE A 57 12.51 8.30 2.91
CA ILE A 57 12.38 7.56 1.66
C ILE A 57 12.57 8.52 0.49
N ASP A 58 13.55 8.23 -0.38
CA ASP A 58 13.67 8.90 -1.66
C ASP A 58 12.45 8.54 -2.53
N ILE A 59 11.56 9.51 -2.69
CA ILE A 59 10.28 9.34 -3.36
C ILE A 59 10.47 9.07 -4.85
N GLU A 60 11.49 9.67 -5.48
CA GLU A 60 11.75 9.50 -6.90
C GLU A 60 12.34 8.12 -7.19
N ILE A 61 13.25 7.64 -6.35
CA ILE A 61 13.74 6.26 -6.43
C ILE A 61 12.60 5.28 -6.16
N PHE A 62 11.76 5.53 -5.16
CA PHE A 62 10.61 4.67 -4.89
C PHE A 62 9.63 4.61 -6.07
N ALA A 63 9.32 5.76 -6.69
CA ALA A 63 8.48 5.82 -7.88
C ALA A 63 9.08 5.02 -9.04
N TYR A 64 10.38 5.14 -9.25
CA TYR A 64 11.10 4.41 -10.28
C TYR A 64 11.03 2.89 -10.05
N LEU A 65 11.37 2.43 -8.85
CA LEU A 65 11.38 0.99 -8.49
C LEU A 65 10.00 0.36 -8.57
N THR A 66 8.93 1.14 -8.35
CA THR A 66 7.56 0.66 -8.34
C THR A 66 6.78 0.97 -9.63
N ASN A 67 7.44 1.50 -10.66
CA ASN A 67 6.78 1.94 -11.89
C ASN A 67 5.97 0.83 -12.58
N ASN A 68 6.49 -0.40 -12.54
CA ASN A 68 5.87 -1.57 -13.16
C ASN A 68 5.06 -2.44 -12.18
N HIS A 69 4.78 -1.94 -10.97
CA HIS A 69 4.01 -2.72 -9.99
C HIS A 69 2.57 -2.93 -10.48
N PRO A 70 2.02 -4.16 -10.41
CA PRO A 70 0.70 -4.48 -10.97
C PRO A 70 -0.44 -3.76 -10.25
N ASN A 71 -0.33 -3.52 -8.93
CA ASN A 71 -1.28 -2.70 -8.20
C ASN A 71 -0.88 -1.22 -8.24
N ARG A 72 -1.10 -0.56 -9.39
CA ARG A 72 -0.81 0.86 -9.58
C ARG A 72 -1.63 1.79 -8.65
N PRO A 73 -2.93 1.55 -8.40
CA PRO A 73 -3.70 2.37 -7.45
C PRO A 73 -3.07 2.43 -6.05
N PHE A 74 -2.60 1.29 -5.53
CA PHE A 74 -1.91 1.24 -4.25
C PHE A 74 -0.59 2.01 -4.26
N ILE A 75 0.23 1.85 -5.30
CA ILE A 75 1.50 2.60 -5.42
C ILE A 75 1.26 4.11 -5.53
N SER A 76 0.28 4.55 -6.31
CA SER A 76 -0.09 5.96 -6.42
C SER A 76 -0.53 6.54 -5.08
N TYR A 77 -1.27 5.76 -4.26
CA TYR A 77 -1.63 6.15 -2.91
C TYR A 77 -0.41 6.33 -2.00
N LEU A 78 0.57 5.41 -2.05
CA LEU A 78 1.80 5.52 -1.28
C LEU A 78 2.63 6.74 -1.71
N LEU A 79 2.82 6.95 -3.02
CA LEU A 79 3.55 8.10 -3.55
C LEU A 79 2.92 9.42 -3.12
N LYS A 80 1.59 9.51 -3.19
CA LYS A 80 0.85 10.67 -2.71
C LYS A 80 1.02 10.86 -1.20
N GLY A 81 0.90 9.78 -0.42
CA GLY A 81 1.05 9.84 1.04
C GLY A 81 2.46 10.22 1.50
N LEU A 82 3.49 9.81 0.77
CA LEU A 82 4.87 10.17 1.07
C LEU A 82 5.19 11.65 0.75
N ARG A 83 4.54 12.23 -0.27
CA ARG A 83 4.70 13.64 -0.64
C ARG A 83 3.83 14.58 0.19
N ASP A 84 2.56 14.21 0.34
CA ASP A 84 1.50 15.10 0.83
C ASP A 84 0.95 14.67 2.20
N GLY A 85 1.52 13.61 2.79
CA GLY A 85 1.04 13.02 4.03
C GLY A 85 -0.07 11.99 3.83
N PHE A 86 -0.09 10.97 4.69
CA PHE A 86 -1.14 9.96 4.68
C PHE A 86 -2.42 10.49 5.31
N ARG A 87 -3.55 10.16 4.69
CA ARG A 87 -4.88 10.42 5.25
C ARG A 87 -5.54 9.10 5.57
N PHE A 88 -5.82 8.90 6.85
CA PHE A 88 -6.81 7.92 7.28
C PHE A 88 -8.17 8.58 7.14
N ASN A 89 -9.13 7.91 6.51
CA ASN A 89 -10.49 8.38 6.26
C ASN A 89 -11.30 8.52 7.57
N PHE A 90 -10.80 9.31 8.51
CA PHE A 90 -11.48 9.62 9.76
C PHE A 90 -12.60 10.61 9.44
N SER A 91 -13.82 10.10 9.30
CA SER A 91 -15.01 10.90 8.98
C SER A 91 -15.60 11.61 10.21
N GLY A 92 -15.04 11.41 11.41
CA GLY A 92 -15.59 11.92 12.67
C GLY A 92 -16.99 11.38 13.03
N GLN A 93 -17.58 10.54 12.19
CA GLN A 93 -18.82 9.82 12.46
C GLN A 93 -18.50 8.75 13.50
N ARG A 94 -18.79 9.05 14.77
CA ARG A 94 -18.95 8.00 15.78
C ARG A 94 -20.19 7.21 15.40
N THR A 95 -20.02 6.02 14.81
CA THR A 95 -21.05 4.98 14.84
C THR A 95 -21.31 4.54 16.26
#